data_AF-A0A7R9Q418-F1
#
_entry.id   AF-A0A7R9Q418-F1
#
_cell.length_a   1.000
_cell.length_b   1.000
_cell.length_c   1.000
_cell.angle_alpha   90.00
_cell.angle_beta   90.00
_cell.angle_gamma   90.00
#
_symmetry.space_group_name_H-M   'P 1'
#
loop_
_entity.id
_entity.type
_entity.pdbx_description
1 polymer ?
#
loop_
_entity_poly.entity_id
_entity_poly.type
_entity_poly.pdbx_seq_one_letter_code
_entity_poly.pdbx_strand_id
1 'polypeptide(L)'
;MMYYAILHPLRQSGFVETRGVYILATIWLFGILVSLPNFIMTHTFTFRYKSQVYLDCREEWGEGTGGEIYSTTLFLFTFALPLFALIFIYGSIGYTILTRKPVGESQQLANTRNIASIKAIKMMSMVVILFAICWTPIQMFNFVIWIFGNSLKTRTQFQMNVYVSSFFLCHWLAMAHSLVNPFIYCFMSDNFR
;
A
#
# COMPACT_ATOMS: atom_id res chain seq x y z
N MET A 1 17.79 -3.12 2.20
CA MET A 1 18.50 -3.17 0.90
C MET A 1 19.52 -2.04 0.77
N MET A 2 19.16 -0.76 0.97
CA MET A 2 20.15 0.34 0.83
C MET A 2 21.28 0.36 1.88
N TYR A 3 21.05 -0.14 3.09
CA TYR A 3 22.09 -0.20 4.13
C TYR A 3 23.27 -1.12 3.76
N TYR A 4 23.01 -2.22 3.05
CA TYR A 4 24.04 -3.22 2.70
C TYR A 4 24.83 -2.85 1.44
N ALA A 5 24.20 -2.13 0.51
CA ALA A 5 24.83 -1.67 -0.73
C ALA A 5 25.93 -0.61 -0.48
N ILE A 6 25.83 0.13 0.63
CA ILE A 6 26.76 1.23 0.95
C ILE A 6 27.98 0.72 1.75
N LEU A 7 27.81 -0.30 2.60
CA LEU A 7 28.86 -0.75 3.53
C LEU A 7 29.82 -1.80 2.97
N HIS A 8 29.44 -2.58 1.94
CA HIS A 8 30.27 -3.68 1.43
C HIS A 8 30.22 -3.84 -0.10
N PRO A 9 30.97 -3.03 -0.86
CA PRO A 9 30.86 -3.01 -2.32
C PRO A 9 31.37 -4.28 -3.03
N LEU A 10 32.18 -5.15 -2.40
CA LEU A 10 32.92 -6.17 -3.17
C LEU A 10 33.08 -7.58 -2.54
N ARG A 11 32.44 -7.94 -1.42
CA ARG A 11 32.72 -9.27 -0.79
C ARG A 11 31.53 -10.16 -0.43
N GLN A 12 30.29 -9.73 -0.69
CA GLN A 12 29.10 -10.59 -0.45
C GLN A 12 27.98 -10.43 -1.50
N SER A 13 28.29 -9.91 -2.70
CA SER A 13 27.28 -9.67 -3.76
C SER A 13 26.43 -10.92 -4.01
N GLY A 14 27.04 -12.06 -4.35
CA GLY A 14 26.28 -13.24 -4.76
C GLY A 14 25.25 -13.77 -3.75
N PHE A 15 25.55 -13.81 -2.45
CA PHE A 15 24.63 -14.39 -1.45
C PHE A 15 23.46 -13.44 -1.11
N VAL A 16 23.73 -12.14 -1.01
CA VAL A 16 22.70 -11.10 -0.77
C VAL A 16 21.85 -10.88 -2.02
N GLU A 17 22.45 -10.98 -3.20
CA GLU A 17 21.80 -10.85 -4.52
C GLU A 17 20.87 -12.03 -4.79
N THR A 18 21.31 -13.28 -4.55
CA THR A 18 20.45 -14.46 -4.72
C THR A 18 19.27 -14.45 -3.74
N ARG A 19 19.50 -14.13 -2.46
CA ARG A 19 18.42 -14.02 -1.46
C ARG A 19 17.47 -12.87 -1.75
N GLY A 20 17.98 -11.75 -2.27
CA GLY A 20 17.18 -10.62 -2.74
C GLY A 20 16.27 -11.00 -3.91
N VAL A 21 16.79 -11.77 -4.88
CA VAL A 21 16.00 -12.30 -6.00
C VAL A 21 14.89 -13.21 -5.52
N TYR A 22 15.16 -14.11 -4.57
CA TYR A 22 14.11 -14.96 -3.99
C TYR A 22 13.04 -14.14 -3.25
N ILE A 23 13.43 -13.15 -2.45
CA ILE A 23 12.48 -12.26 -1.77
C ILE A 23 11.62 -11.50 -2.79
N LEU A 24 12.23 -10.93 -3.83
CA LEU A 24 11.50 -10.27 -4.91
C LEU A 24 10.54 -11.23 -5.62
N ALA A 25 11.00 -12.43 -5.99
CA ALA A 25 10.17 -13.45 -6.62
C ALA A 25 8.96 -13.82 -5.75
N THR A 26 9.13 -13.97 -4.43
CA THR A 26 8.02 -14.24 -3.52
C THR A 26 7.02 -13.09 -3.43
N ILE A 27 7.51 -11.84 -3.42
CA ILE A 27 6.65 -10.65 -3.43
C ILE A 27 5.85 -10.57 -4.73
N TRP A 28 6.50 -10.83 -5.87
CA TRP A 28 5.85 -10.85 -7.18
C TRP A 28 4.80 -11.95 -7.29
N LEU A 29 5.14 -13.19 -6.89
CA LEU A 29 4.19 -14.31 -6.89
C LEU A 29 2.99 -14.03 -5.98
N PHE A 30 3.23 -13.49 -4.78
CA PHE A 30 2.16 -13.09 -3.88
C PHE A 30 1.29 -11.98 -4.47
N GLY A 31 1.91 -10.97 -5.10
CA GLY A 31 1.19 -9.91 -5.80
C GLY A 31 0.30 -10.45 -6.93
N ILE A 32 0.82 -11.35 -7.76
CA ILE A 32 0.05 -11.99 -8.83
C ILE A 32 -1.12 -12.78 -8.25
N LEU A 33 -0.89 -13.59 -7.21
CA LEU A 33 -1.95 -14.38 -6.56
C LEU A 33 -3.04 -13.49 -5.98
N VAL A 34 -2.67 -12.38 -5.34
CA VAL A 34 -3.63 -11.43 -4.77
C VAL A 34 -4.37 -10.66 -5.86
N SER A 35 -3.73 -10.31 -6.98
CA SER A 35 -4.36 -9.60 -8.10
C SER A 35 -5.22 -10.50 -9.00
N LEU A 36 -5.02 -11.81 -8.97
CA LEU A 36 -5.72 -12.75 -9.84
C LEU A 36 -7.25 -12.73 -9.67
N PRO A 37 -7.83 -12.73 -8.46
CA PRO A 37 -9.28 -12.61 -8.27
C PRO A 37 -9.83 -11.30 -8.83
N ASN A 38 -9.11 -10.19 -8.67
CA ASN A 38 -9.51 -8.89 -9.22
C ASN A 38 -9.56 -8.93 -10.75
N PHE A 39 -8.55 -9.55 -11.38
CA PHE A 39 -8.51 -9.71 -12.83
C PHE A 39 -9.67 -10.56 -13.35
N ILE A 40 -9.99 -11.67 -12.67
CA ILE A 40 -11.09 -12.56 -13.06
C ILE A 40 -12.46 -11.88 -12.89
N MET A 41 -12.64 -11.10 -11.81
CA MET A 41 -13.92 -10.46 -11.49
C MET A 41 -14.11 -9.10 -12.19
N THR A 42 -13.15 -8.63 -12.97
CA THR A 42 -13.27 -7.38 -13.72
C THR A 42 -13.97 -7.62 -15.05
N HIS A 43 -15.13 -7.00 -15.22
CA HIS A 43 -15.93 -7.09 -16.44
C HIS A 43 -16.12 -5.70 -17.07
N THR A 44 -16.29 -5.70 -18.40
CA THR A 44 -16.55 -4.48 -19.17
C THR A 44 -18.05 -4.30 -19.40
N PHE A 45 -18.58 -3.16 -18.98
CA PHE A 45 -19.99 -2.80 -19.12
C PHE A 45 -20.13 -1.63 -20.08
N THR A 46 -21.19 -1.63 -20.88
CA THR A 46 -21.50 -0.50 -21.75
C THR A 46 -22.60 0.35 -21.13
N PHE A 47 -22.38 1.65 -20.97
CA PHE A 47 -23.41 2.59 -20.55
C PHE A 47 -23.60 3.68 -21.62
N ARG A 48 -24.85 4.13 -21.80
CA ARG A 48 -25.18 5.20 -22.74
C ARG A 48 -25.21 6.54 -22.01
N TYR A 49 -24.40 7.48 -22.47
CA TYR A 49 -24.43 8.86 -22.01
C TYR A 49 -24.48 9.81 -23.21
N LYS A 50 -25.43 10.75 -23.23
CA LYS A 50 -25.63 11.70 -24.34
C LYS A 50 -25.64 11.06 -25.74
N SER A 51 -26.38 9.95 -25.91
CA SER A 51 -26.47 9.16 -27.15
C SER A 51 -25.15 8.54 -27.65
N GLN A 52 -24.09 8.54 -26.84
CA GLN A 52 -22.84 7.83 -27.10
C GLN A 52 -22.72 6.62 -26.17
N VAL A 53 -22.12 5.54 -26.68
CA VAL A 53 -21.84 4.34 -25.90
C VAL A 53 -20.44 4.47 -25.30
N TYR A 54 -20.37 4.41 -23.98
CA TYR A 54 -19.12 4.39 -23.22
C TYR A 54 -18.90 2.99 -22.64
N LEU A 55 -17.64 2.61 -22.52
CA LEU A 55 -17.21 1.37 -21.86
C LEU A 55 -16.70 1.72 -20.46
N ASP A 56 -17.18 0.98 -19.48
CA ASP A 56 -16.75 1.04 -18.09
C ASP A 56 -16.15 -0.32 -17.70
N CYS A 57 -14.99 -0.32 -17.05
CA CYS A 57 -14.38 -1.54 -16.53
C CYS A 57 -14.53 -1.53 -15.01
N ARG A 58 -15.37 -2.41 -14.49
CA ARG A 58 -15.62 -2.50 -13.05
C ARG A 58 -15.67 -3.95 -12.59
N GLU A 59 -15.40 -4.13 -11.32
CA GLU A 59 -15.52 -5.42 -10.68
C GLU A 59 -17.00 -5.82 -10.55
N GLU A 60 -17.34 -7.00 -11.04
CA GLU A 60 -18.64 -7.63 -10.88
C GLU A 60 -18.48 -8.79 -9.89
N TRP A 61 -18.69 -8.45 -8.62
CA TRP A 61 -18.95 -9.45 -7.60
C TRP A 61 -20.47 -9.64 -7.60
N GLY A 62 -20.96 -10.82 -8.00
CA GLY A 62 -22.39 -11.13 -8.07
C GLY A 62 -23.12 -10.94 -6.73
N GLU A 63 -24.36 -11.42 -6.60
CA GLU A 63 -25.13 -11.28 -5.35
C GLU A 63 -24.47 -12.05 -4.19
N GLY A 64 -23.57 -11.38 -3.45
CA GLY A 64 -22.83 -11.97 -2.34
C GLY A 64 -21.77 -11.01 -1.76
N THR A 65 -21.14 -11.41 -0.66
CA THR A 65 -20.14 -10.61 0.07
C THR A 65 -18.71 -10.79 -0.45
N GLY A 66 -18.53 -11.39 -1.63
CA GLY A 66 -17.21 -11.74 -2.17
C GLY A 66 -16.28 -10.54 -2.36
N GLY A 67 -16.78 -9.44 -2.91
CA GLY A 67 -16.00 -8.22 -3.14
C GLY A 67 -15.62 -7.51 -1.85
N GLU A 68 -16.47 -7.58 -0.83
CA GLU A 68 -16.19 -7.05 0.50
C GLU A 68 -15.10 -7.86 1.19
N ILE A 69 -15.27 -9.19 1.25
CA ILE A 69 -14.29 -10.09 1.84
C ILE A 69 -12.94 -9.90 1.15
N TYR A 70 -12.92 -9.82 -0.18
CA TYR A 70 -11.69 -9.58 -0.93
C TYR A 70 -11.06 -8.22 -0.59
N SER A 71 -11.83 -7.13 -0.63
CA SER A 71 -11.34 -5.78 -0.33
C SER A 71 -10.85 -5.64 1.12
N THR A 72 -11.60 -6.20 2.08
CA THR A 72 -11.21 -6.26 3.49
C THR A 72 -9.97 -7.11 3.71
N THR A 73 -9.88 -8.26 3.05
CA THR A 73 -8.70 -9.15 3.12
C THR A 73 -7.46 -8.43 2.58
N LEU A 74 -7.58 -7.78 1.42
CA LEU A 74 -6.53 -6.94 0.85
C LEU A 74 -6.05 -5.87 1.83
N PHE A 75 -6.99 -5.15 2.45
CA PHE A 75 -6.66 -4.14 3.46
C PHE A 75 -5.95 -4.75 4.68
N LEU A 76 -6.41 -5.89 5.20
CA LEU A 76 -5.78 -6.53 6.35
C LEU A 76 -4.34 -6.98 6.05
N PHE A 77 -4.11 -7.62 4.92
CA PHE A 77 -2.79 -8.15 4.56
C PHE A 77 -1.81 -7.07 4.11
N THR A 78 -2.27 -6.07 3.34
CA THR A 78 -1.38 -5.03 2.79
C THR A 78 -1.19 -3.84 3.73
N PHE A 79 -2.07 -3.66 4.73
CA PHE A 79 -2.02 -2.53 5.66
C PHE A 79 -1.99 -2.94 7.14
N ALA A 80 -2.98 -3.68 7.63
CA ALA A 80 -3.11 -3.95 9.07
C ALA A 80 -1.96 -4.79 9.62
N LEU A 81 -1.57 -5.86 8.91
CA LEU A 81 -0.47 -6.74 9.31
C LEU A 81 0.87 -6.00 9.30
N PRO A 82 1.26 -5.27 8.23
CA PRO A 82 2.45 -4.43 8.25
C PRO A 82 2.44 -3.43 9.41
N LEU A 83 1.32 -2.74 9.65
CA LEU A 83 1.21 -1.76 10.73
C LEU A 83 1.37 -2.38 12.12
N PHE A 84 0.75 -3.54 12.36
CA PHE A 84 0.94 -4.28 13.60
C PHE A 84 2.40 -4.72 13.80
N ALA A 85 3.04 -5.24 12.76
CA ALA A 85 4.46 -5.60 12.81
C ALA A 85 5.34 -4.38 13.13
N LEU A 86 5.03 -3.20 12.57
CA LEU A 86 5.74 -1.95 12.88
C LEU A 86 5.58 -1.57 14.36
N ILE A 87 4.36 -1.58 14.90
CA ILE A 87 4.10 -1.27 16.32
C ILE A 87 4.87 -2.24 17.22
N PHE A 88 4.82 -3.54 16.90
CA PHE A 88 5.51 -4.57 17.67
C PHE A 88 7.04 -4.38 17.64
N ILE A 89 7.61 -4.14 16.45
CA ILE A 89 9.06 -3.91 16.31
C ILE A 89 9.48 -2.63 17.04
N TYR A 90 8.73 -1.53 16.91
CA TYR A 90 9.00 -0.28 17.64
C TYR A 90 8.93 -0.47 19.15
N GLY A 91 7.89 -1.16 19.63
CA GLY A 91 7.74 -1.51 21.04
C GLY A 91 8.93 -2.35 21.53
N SER A 92 9.32 -3.36 20.76
CA SER A 92 10.48 -4.21 21.07
C SER A 92 11.80 -3.43 21.07
N ILE A 93 12.00 -2.50 20.13
CA ILE A 93 13.20 -1.65 20.07
C ILE A 93 13.23 -0.71 21.28
N GLY A 94 12.11 -0.03 21.59
CA GLY A 94 11.99 0.84 22.75
C GLY A 94 12.25 0.09 24.05
N TYR A 95 11.64 -1.08 24.21
CA TYR A 95 11.87 -1.96 25.35
C TYR A 95 13.34 -2.41 25.44
N THR A 96 13.95 -2.78 24.30
CA THR A 96 15.35 -3.20 24.27
C THR A 96 16.31 -2.08 24.67
N ILE A 97 16.06 -0.84 24.22
CA ILE A 97 16.86 0.34 24.59
C ILE A 97 16.71 0.65 26.08
N LEU A 98 15.51 0.52 26.63
CA LEU A 98 15.23 0.77 28.04
C LEU A 98 15.83 -0.30 28.97
N THR A 99 15.94 -1.55 28.50
CA THR A 99 16.28 -2.70 29.35
C THR A 99 17.74 -3.13 29.20
N ARG A 100 18.40 -2.89 28.05
CA ARG A 100 19.79 -3.32 27.84
C ARG A 100 20.78 -2.32 28.44
N LYS A 101 21.60 -2.81 29.39
CA LYS A 101 22.89 -2.18 29.73
C LYS A 101 23.90 -2.52 28.61
N PRO A 102 24.67 -1.55 28.10
CA PRO A 102 25.61 -1.80 27.00
C PRO A 102 26.74 -2.71 27.49
N VAL A 103 26.86 -3.92 26.93
CA VAL A 103 27.96 -4.84 27.22
C VAL A 103 28.59 -5.29 25.90
N GLY A 104 29.87 -4.96 25.70
CA GLY A 104 30.73 -5.52 24.65
C GLY A 104 30.62 -4.94 23.23
N GLU A 105 29.53 -4.27 22.87
CA GLU A 105 29.41 -3.51 21.60
C GLU A 105 29.64 -2.02 21.88
N SER A 106 30.42 -1.32 21.05
CA SER A 106 30.59 0.12 21.25
C SER A 106 29.20 0.78 21.18
N GLN A 107 28.85 1.60 22.18
CA GLN A 107 27.55 2.27 22.25
C GLN A 107 27.21 3.00 20.94
N GLN A 108 28.23 3.47 20.22
CA GLN A 108 28.11 4.12 18.92
C GLN A 108 27.59 3.16 17.83
N LEU A 109 28.16 1.95 17.65
CA LEU A 109 27.69 1.02 16.62
C LEU A 109 26.25 0.55 16.87
N ALA A 110 25.92 0.22 18.13
CA ALA A 110 24.57 -0.19 18.51
C ALA A 110 23.54 0.94 18.28
N ASN A 111 23.88 2.17 18.64
CA ASN A 111 23.03 3.34 18.39
C ASN A 111 22.85 3.60 16.89
N THR A 112 23.93 3.55 16.10
CA THR A 112 23.84 3.76 14.64
C THR A 112 22.95 2.71 13.97
N ARG A 113 23.04 1.44 14.38
CA ARG A 113 22.18 0.36 13.85
C ARG A 113 20.71 0.55 14.24
N ASN A 114 20.45 0.94 15.49
CA ASN A 114 19.09 1.21 15.97
C ASN A 114 18.47 2.41 15.25
N ILE A 115 19.23 3.50 15.07
CA ILE A 115 18.80 4.70 14.33
C ILE A 115 18.48 4.35 12.87
N ALA A 116 19.36 3.59 12.19
CA ALA A 116 19.13 3.17 10.81
C ALA A 116 17.88 2.28 10.67
N SER A 117 17.65 1.37 11.62
CA SER A 117 16.47 0.50 11.65
C SER A 117 15.20 1.32 11.89
N ILE A 118 15.20 2.22 12.88
CA ILE A 118 14.10 3.15 13.17
C ILE A 118 13.76 4.01 11.96
N LYS A 119 14.78 4.48 11.21
CA LYS A 119 14.58 5.28 10.01
C LYS A 119 13.91 4.49 8.90
N ALA A 120 14.37 3.28 8.63
CA ALA A 120 13.77 2.39 7.63
C ALA A 120 12.31 2.04 7.98
N ILE A 121 12.05 1.73 9.25
CA ILE A 121 10.71 1.42 9.77
C ILE A 121 9.81 2.67 9.70
N LYS A 122 10.32 3.87 9.98
CA LYS A 122 9.56 5.14 9.89
C LYS A 122 9.22 5.50 8.45
N MET A 123 10.11 5.14 7.53
CA MET A 123 9.85 5.29 6.11
C MET A 123 8.75 4.33 5.65
N MET A 124 8.84 3.05 6.06
CA MET A 124 7.79 2.06 5.79
C MET A 124 6.44 2.46 6.37
N SER A 125 6.39 3.02 7.58
CA SER A 125 5.14 3.49 8.18
C SER A 125 4.51 4.65 7.42
N MET A 126 5.31 5.63 6.95
CA MET A 126 4.81 6.72 6.11
C MET A 126 4.19 6.21 4.81
N VAL A 127 4.85 5.27 4.11
CA VAL A 127 4.34 4.67 2.87
C VAL A 127 2.99 4.00 3.12
N VAL A 128 2.86 3.22 4.20
CA VAL A 128 1.63 2.48 4.55
C VAL A 128 0.50 3.42 4.93
N ILE A 129 0.76 4.46 5.74
CA ILE A 129 -0.24 5.47 6.11
C ILE A 129 -0.71 6.26 4.89
N LEU A 130 0.21 6.69 4.02
CA LEU A 130 -0.13 7.44 2.82
C LEU A 130 -0.93 6.59 1.84
N PHE A 131 -0.56 5.32 1.65
CA PHE A 131 -1.36 4.37 0.88
C PHE A 131 -2.80 4.32 1.41
N ALA A 132 -2.99 4.18 2.73
CA ALA A 132 -4.33 4.14 3.31
C ALA A 132 -5.10 5.45 3.12
N ILE A 133 -4.48 6.61 3.35
CA ILE A 133 -5.15 7.91 3.15
C ILE A 133 -5.56 8.08 1.68
N CYS A 134 -4.72 7.65 0.73
CA CYS A 134 -5.02 7.72 -0.70
C CYS A 134 -6.10 6.72 -1.12
N TRP A 135 -6.13 5.51 -0.55
CA TRP A 135 -7.09 4.45 -0.91
C TRP A 135 -8.43 4.51 -0.17
N THR A 136 -8.47 5.06 1.04
CA THR A 136 -9.71 5.15 1.83
C THR A 136 -10.85 5.87 1.09
N PRO A 137 -10.62 6.99 0.38
CA PRO A 137 -11.67 7.72 -0.33
C PRO A 137 -12.42 6.86 -1.36
N ILE A 138 -11.70 6.03 -2.13
CA ILE A 138 -12.33 5.16 -3.13
C ILE A 138 -13.05 3.98 -2.46
N GLN A 139 -12.51 3.43 -1.38
CA GLN A 139 -13.17 2.36 -0.62
C GLN A 139 -14.46 2.87 0.05
N MET A 140 -14.41 4.06 0.65
CA MET A 140 -15.59 4.72 1.22
C MET A 140 -16.64 5.04 0.15
N PHE A 141 -16.21 5.52 -1.03
CA PHE A 141 -17.13 5.77 -2.15
C PHE A 141 -17.83 4.48 -2.59
N ASN A 142 -17.09 3.39 -2.81
CA ASN A 142 -17.65 2.10 -3.20
C ASN A 142 -18.61 1.55 -2.12
N PHE A 143 -18.26 1.68 -0.84
CA PHE A 143 -19.12 1.26 0.27
C PHE A 143 -20.44 2.05 0.32
N VAL A 144 -20.39 3.37 0.12
CA VAL A 144 -21.60 4.21 0.07
C VAL A 144 -22.49 3.83 -1.11
N ILE A 145 -21.91 3.57 -2.29
CA ILE A 145 -22.67 3.12 -3.46
C ILE A 145 -23.25 1.73 -3.26
N TRP A 146 -22.60 0.86 -2.51
CA TRP A 146 -23.15 -0.45 -2.17
C TRP A 146 -24.34 -0.35 -1.22
N ILE A 147 -24.22 0.37 -0.09
CA ILE A 147 -25.33 0.53 0.89
C ILE A 147 -26.51 1.29 0.28
N PHE A 148 -26.22 2.40 -0.41
CA PHE A 148 -27.26 3.33 -0.85
C PHE A 148 -27.53 3.25 -2.35
N GLY A 149 -26.93 2.32 -3.10
CA GLY A 149 -27.02 2.26 -4.56
C GLY A 149 -28.44 2.19 -5.11
N ASN A 150 -29.34 1.51 -4.39
CA ASN A 150 -30.77 1.46 -4.76
C ASN A 150 -31.49 2.81 -4.53
N SER A 151 -31.01 3.62 -3.58
CA SER A 151 -31.55 4.95 -3.23
C SER A 151 -30.86 6.09 -4.01
N LEU A 152 -29.60 5.88 -4.42
CA LEU A 152 -28.76 6.81 -5.18
C LEU A 152 -28.89 6.60 -6.70
N LYS A 153 -30.07 6.20 -7.18
CA LYS A 153 -30.34 6.21 -8.62
C LYS A 153 -30.16 7.64 -9.12
N THR A 154 -29.14 7.86 -9.94
CA THR A 154 -28.82 9.12 -10.60
C THR A 154 -29.94 9.47 -11.58
N ARG A 155 -30.94 10.23 -11.11
CA ARG A 155 -32.13 10.61 -11.89
C ARG A 155 -31.91 11.88 -12.70
N THR A 156 -30.94 12.71 -12.32
CA THR A 156 -30.64 13.98 -13.00
C THR A 156 -29.21 14.00 -13.56
N GLN A 157 -29.01 14.77 -14.64
CA GLN A 157 -27.68 15.00 -15.24
C GLN A 157 -26.68 15.58 -14.22
N PHE A 158 -27.16 16.42 -13.29
CA PHE A 158 -26.33 16.96 -12.21
C PHE A 158 -25.84 15.86 -11.27
N GLN A 159 -26.71 14.97 -10.81
CA GLN A 159 -26.33 13.84 -9.95
C GLN A 159 -25.35 12.89 -10.63
N MET A 160 -25.53 12.65 -11.93
CA MET A 160 -24.61 11.83 -12.72
C MET A 160 -23.23 12.48 -12.85
N ASN A 161 -23.16 13.79 -13.12
CA ASN A 161 -21.88 14.51 -13.19
C ASN A 161 -21.14 14.53 -11.85
N VAL A 162 -21.87 14.68 -10.73
CA VAL A 162 -21.28 14.62 -9.38
C VAL A 162 -20.74 13.22 -9.10
N TYR A 163 -21.52 12.17 -9.39
CA TYR A 163 -21.09 10.77 -9.23
C TYR A 163 -19.80 10.47 -10.01
N VAL A 164 -19.78 10.81 -11.30
CA VAL A 164 -18.64 10.57 -12.19
C VAL A 164 -17.42 11.37 -11.73
N SER A 165 -17.59 12.66 -11.42
CA SER A 165 -16.50 13.51 -10.94
C SER A 165 -15.92 13.01 -9.61
N SER A 166 -16.77 12.64 -8.65
CA SER A 166 -16.35 12.10 -7.36
C SER A 166 -15.59 10.78 -7.52
N PHE A 167 -16.09 9.87 -8.37
CA PHE A 167 -15.39 8.62 -8.66
C PHE A 167 -13.99 8.88 -9.24
N PHE A 168 -13.88 9.73 -10.26
CA PHE A 168 -12.58 10.05 -10.86
C PHE A 168 -11.62 10.74 -9.89
N LEU A 169 -12.11 11.63 -9.02
CA LEU A 169 -11.29 12.26 -7.99
C LEU A 169 -10.77 11.25 -6.96
N CYS A 170 -11.65 10.37 -6.46
CA CYS A 170 -11.27 9.31 -5.53
C CYS A 170 -10.29 8.32 -6.17
N HIS A 171 -10.51 7.95 -7.43
CA HIS A 171 -9.62 7.07 -8.18
C HIS A 171 -8.27 7.73 -8.45
N TRP A 172 -8.26 9.01 -8.83
CA TRP A 172 -7.02 9.76 -9.04
C TRP A 172 -6.19 9.88 -7.75
N LEU A 173 -6.84 10.19 -6.63
CA LEU A 173 -6.19 10.24 -5.33
C LEU A 173 -5.66 8.87 -4.90
N ALA A 174 -6.42 7.80 -5.17
CA ALA A 174 -5.95 6.44 -4.99
C ALA A 174 -4.69 6.21 -5.81
N MET A 175 -4.65 6.52 -7.10
CA MET A 175 -3.47 6.32 -7.96
C MET A 175 -2.27 7.22 -7.59
N ALA A 176 -2.52 8.41 -7.05
CA ALA A 176 -1.47 9.35 -6.65
C ALA A 176 -0.50 8.79 -5.59
N HIS A 177 -0.90 7.77 -4.81
CA HIS A 177 -0.03 7.09 -3.84
C HIS A 177 1.30 6.62 -4.45
N SER A 178 1.28 6.20 -5.73
CA SER A 178 2.46 5.69 -6.43
C SER A 178 3.51 6.77 -6.70
N LEU A 179 3.08 8.03 -6.90
CA LEU A 179 3.98 9.17 -7.11
C LEU A 179 4.70 9.57 -5.83
N VAL A 180 4.07 9.35 -4.68
CA VAL A 180 4.60 9.76 -3.37
C VAL A 180 5.73 8.84 -2.90
N ASN A 181 5.77 7.59 -3.38
CA ASN A 181 6.82 6.62 -3.07
C ASN A 181 8.23 7.23 -3.29
N PRO A 182 8.64 7.65 -4.50
CA PRO A 182 9.92 8.35 -4.72
C PRO A 182 10.19 9.53 -3.79
N PHE A 183 9.19 10.38 -3.50
CA PHE A 183 9.38 11.52 -2.60
C PHE A 183 9.71 11.09 -1.18
N ILE A 184 9.04 10.06 -0.65
CA ILE A 184 9.35 9.51 0.68
C ILE A 184 10.80 8.98 0.70
N TYR A 185 11.22 8.25 -0.32
CA TYR A 185 12.60 7.76 -0.41
C TYR A 185 13.62 8.92 -0.53
N CYS A 186 13.32 9.95 -1.31
CA CYS A 186 14.20 11.11 -1.51
C CYS A 186 14.34 11.97 -0.23
N PHE A 187 13.24 12.25 0.48
CA PHE A 187 13.28 13.07 1.70
C PHE A 187 13.81 12.33 2.93
N MET A 188 13.71 11.00 2.95
CA MET A 188 14.09 10.16 4.09
C MET A 188 15.45 9.48 3.90
N SER A 189 16.06 9.54 2.72
CA SER A 189 17.44 9.11 2.49
C SER A 189 18.39 10.26 2.81
N ASP A 190 19.21 10.14 3.87
CA ASP A 190 20.25 11.14 4.16
C ASP A 190 21.39 11.10 3.11
N ASN A 191 21.32 10.23 2.09
CA ASN A 191 22.35 10.12 1.06
C ASN A 191 22.25 11.18 -0.05
N PHE A 192 21.29 12.12 0.02
CA PHE A 192 21.14 13.22 -0.93
C PHE A 192 21.27 14.61 -0.28
N ARG A 193 21.96 14.70 0.85
CA ARG A 193 22.39 15.98 1.41
C ARG A 193 23.86 15.94 1.83
#